data_AF-A0A1B2EQB9-F1
#
_entry.id   AF-A0A1B2EQB9-F1
#
_cell.length_a   1.000
_cell.length_b   1.000
_cell.length_c   1.000
_cell.angle_alpha   90.00
_cell.angle_beta   90.00
_cell.angle_gamma   90.00
#
_symmetry.space_group_name_H-M   'P 1'
#
loop_
_entity.id
_entity.type
_entity.pdbx_description
1 polymer ?
#
loop_
_entity_poly.entity_id
_entity_poly.type
_entity_poly.pdbx_seq_one_letter_code
_entity_poly.pdbx_strand_id
1 'polypeptide(L)'
;MLEALSQKPEPIVSHTDLIREGAAPDSVYLIVTGWACRYKALPNGNRQIMNYLIPGDLSDQRIFVLKRMDHSIATLTAASVVTIPAQTMIDLMAPITDSPPRNPDF
;
A
#
# COMPACT_ATOMS: atom_id res chain seq x y z
N MET A 1 4.68 3.85 -13.73
CA MET A 1 4.43 2.47 -13.20
C MET A 1 5.63 1.57 -13.42
N LEU A 2 6.14 1.39 -14.64
CA LEU A 2 7.27 0.47 -14.89
C LEU A 2 8.57 0.83 -14.15
N GLU A 3 8.94 2.11 -14.01
CA GLU A 3 10.19 2.47 -13.33
C GLU A 3 10.15 2.30 -11.81
N ALA A 4 9.01 2.56 -11.15
CA ALA A 4 8.83 2.23 -9.74
C ALA A 4 8.82 0.70 -9.52
N LEU A 5 8.27 -0.06 -10.47
CA LEU A 5 8.38 -1.53 -10.51
C LEU A 5 9.79 -2.02 -10.86
N SER A 6 10.66 -1.15 -11.36
CA SER A 6 12.06 -1.46 -11.66
C SER A 6 12.95 -1.35 -10.42
N GLN A 7 12.42 -0.89 -9.30
CA GLN A 7 13.12 -0.96 -8.03
C GLN A 7 13.27 -2.42 -7.58
N LYS A 8 14.46 -2.73 -7.04
CA LYS A 8 14.76 -4.06 -6.55
C LYS A 8 13.89 -4.37 -5.33
N PRO A 9 13.17 -5.50 -5.30
CA PRO A 9 12.42 -5.91 -4.12
C PRO A 9 13.35 -6.13 -2.92
N GLU A 10 12.97 -5.58 -1.78
CA GLU A 10 13.69 -5.74 -0.52
C GLU A 10 13.11 -6.91 0.29
N PRO A 11 13.95 -7.81 0.83
CA PRO A 11 13.48 -8.90 1.66
C PRO A 11 13.07 -8.40 3.04
N ILE A 12 11.90 -8.83 3.50
CA ILE A 12 11.33 -8.51 4.81
C ILE A 12 11.02 -9.82 5.54
N VAL A 13 11.40 -9.90 6.81
CA VAL A 13 11.11 -11.08 7.65
C VAL A 13 9.63 -11.13 8.03
N SER A 14 9.13 -12.32 8.38
CA SER A 14 7.75 -12.51 8.85
C SER A 14 7.43 -11.68 10.09
N HIS A 15 6.17 -11.24 10.20
CA HIS A 15 5.64 -10.50 11.36
C HIS A 15 6.25 -9.11 11.54
N THR A 16 6.65 -8.47 10.44
CA THR A 16 7.19 -7.10 10.42
C THR A 16 6.11 -6.12 10.02
N ASP A 17 5.90 -5.08 10.82
CA ASP A 17 5.01 -3.97 10.48
C ASP A 17 5.66 -3.11 9.37
N LEU A 18 5.07 -3.11 8.17
CA LEU A 18 5.43 -2.24 7.06
C LEU A 18 4.88 -0.82 7.27
N ILE A 19 3.67 -0.75 7.84
CA ILE A 19 2.97 0.48 8.18
C ILE A 19 2.30 0.29 9.54
N ARG A 20 2.37 1.31 10.39
CA ARG A 20 1.64 1.34 11.66
C ARG A 20 0.45 2.29 11.58
N GLU A 21 -0.64 1.92 12.24
CA GLU A 21 -1.79 2.80 12.44
C GLU A 21 -1.36 4.13 13.07
N GLY A 22 -1.89 5.24 12.57
CA GLY A 22 -1.52 6.60 12.97
C GLY A 22 -0.29 7.19 12.27
N ALA A 23 0.50 6.38 11.57
CA ALA A 23 1.66 6.84 10.80
C ALA A 23 1.24 7.76 9.64
N ALA A 24 2.18 8.57 9.18
CA ALA A 24 2.01 9.36 7.97
C ALA A 24 1.99 8.44 6.74
N PRO A 25 1.15 8.74 5.74
CA PRO A 25 1.01 7.95 4.52
C PRO A 25 2.15 8.25 3.52
N ASP A 26 3.40 7.95 3.90
CA ASP A 26 4.58 8.39 3.14
C ASP A 26 4.94 7.46 1.96
N SER A 27 4.48 6.21 1.98
CA SER A 27 4.79 5.21 0.95
C SER A 27 3.73 4.11 0.86
N VAL A 28 3.64 3.52 -0.32
CA VAL A 28 2.86 2.30 -0.61
C VAL A 28 3.84 1.16 -0.85
N TYR A 29 3.52 -0.04 -0.39
CA TYR A 29 4.31 -1.24 -0.63
C TYR A 29 3.64 -2.14 -1.65
N LEU A 30 4.35 -2.56 -2.68
CA LEU A 30 3.95 -3.65 -3.55
C LEU A 30 4.46 -4.97 -2.98
N ILE A 31 3.58 -5.94 -2.80
CA ILE A 31 3.97 -7.29 -2.40
C ILE A 31 4.49 -8.03 -3.64
N VAL A 32 5.75 -8.48 -3.62
CA VAL A 32 6.37 -9.20 -4.74
C VAL A 32 6.40 -10.70 -4.46
N THR A 33 6.70 -11.10 -3.23
CA THR A 33 6.59 -12.50 -2.77
C THR A 33 6.10 -12.55 -1.33
N GLY A 34 5.61 -13.71 -0.89
CA GLY A 34 5.09 -13.87 0.47
C GLY A 34 3.72 -13.23 0.64
N TRP A 35 3.27 -13.14 1.89
CA TRP A 35 1.94 -12.67 2.26
C TRP A 35 2.06 -11.57 3.31
N ALA A 36 1.16 -10.59 3.23
CA ALA A 36 0.96 -9.56 4.24
C ALA A 36 -0.52 -9.44 4.59
N CYS A 37 -0.85 -8.61 5.56
CA CYS A 37 -2.23 -8.31 5.90
C CYS A 37 -2.41 -6.88 6.39
N ARG A 38 -3.63 -6.37 6.20
CA ARG A 38 -4.13 -5.22 6.93
C ARG A 38 -4.70 -5.70 8.25
N TYR A 39 -4.37 -5.01 9.33
CA TYR A 39 -4.97 -5.30 10.63
C TYR A 39 -5.22 -4.04 11.46
N LYS A 40 -6.13 -4.16 12.42
CA LYS A 40 -6.32 -3.21 13.51
C LYS A 40 -5.85 -3.80 14.82
N ALA A 41 -5.18 -3.00 15.64
CA ALA A 41 -4.95 -3.35 17.03
C ALA A 41 -6.24 -3.11 17.82
N LEU A 42 -6.66 -4.11 18.59
CA LEU A 42 -7.82 -4.02 19.46
C LEU A 42 -7.38 -3.58 20.88
N PRO A 43 -8.25 -2.92 21.66
CA PRO A 43 -7.91 -2.49 23.02
C PRO A 43 -7.45 -3.60 23.97
N ASN A 44 -7.84 -4.84 23.68
CA ASN A 44 -7.44 -6.04 24.44
C ASN A 44 -6.07 -6.61 24.03
N GLY A 45 -5.33 -5.95 23.13
CA GLY A 45 -4.02 -6.38 22.64
C GLY A 45 -4.07 -7.36 21.47
N ASN A 46 -5.25 -7.84 21.08
CA ASN A 46 -5.40 -8.70 19.91
C ASN A 46 -5.32 -7.91 18.61
N ARG A 47 -5.14 -8.62 17.49
CA ARG A 47 -5.18 -8.05 16.15
C ARG A 47 -6.42 -8.56 15.41
N GLN A 48 -7.18 -7.67 14.80
CA GLN A 48 -8.22 -8.03 13.85
C GLN A 48 -7.67 -7.91 12.43
N ILE A 49 -7.53 -9.04 11.72
CA ILE A 49 -7.15 -9.04 10.30
C ILE A 49 -8.34 -8.59 9.47
N MET A 50 -8.15 -7.55 8.67
CA MET A 50 -9.19 -6.94 7.83
C MET A 50 -9.13 -7.48 6.41
N ASN A 51 -7.93 -7.68 5.86
CA ASN A 51 -7.71 -8.34 4.58
C ASN A 51 -6.31 -8.96 4.51
N TYR A 52 -6.12 -9.85 3.54
CA TYR A 52 -4.83 -10.38 3.16
C TYR A 52 -4.32 -9.64 1.92
N LEU A 53 -3.00 -9.53 1.80
CA LEU A 53 -2.29 -8.97 0.67
C LEU A 53 -1.38 -10.06 0.11
N ILE A 54 -1.52 -10.35 -1.17
CA ILE A 54 -0.79 -11.40 -1.89
C ILE A 54 0.16 -10.79 -2.93
N PRO A 55 1.05 -11.57 -3.55
CA PRO A 55 1.92 -11.06 -4.61
C PRO A 55 1.13 -10.37 -5.73
N GLY A 56 1.54 -9.14 -6.05
CA GLY A 56 0.86 -8.25 -7.00
C GLY A 56 0.00 -7.17 -6.32
N ASP A 57 -0.35 -7.32 -5.05
CA ASP A 57 -1.17 -6.35 -4.33
C ASP A 57 -0.35 -5.14 -3.86
N LEU A 58 -0.98 -3.96 -3.92
CA LEU A 58 -0.52 -2.75 -3.25
C LEU A 58 -1.09 -2.69 -1.83
N SER A 59 -0.24 -2.33 -0.87
CA SER A 59 -0.56 -2.30 0.56
C SER A 59 -1.65 -1.29 0.90
N ASP A 60 -1.67 -0.15 0.21
CA ASP A 60 -2.75 0.82 0.29
C ASP A 60 -2.94 1.57 -1.04
N GLN A 61 -4.17 1.55 -1.56
CA GLN A 61 -4.57 2.28 -2.77
C GLN A 61 -5.22 3.64 -2.46
N ARG A 62 -5.54 3.89 -1.18
CA ARG A 62 -6.25 5.08 -0.67
C ARG A 62 -5.32 6.05 0.05
N ILE A 63 -4.01 5.93 -0.15
CA ILE A 63 -2.98 6.77 0.46
C ILE A 63 -3.25 8.28 0.24
N PHE A 64 -3.97 8.63 -0.83
CA PHE A 64 -4.32 9.98 -1.24
C PHE A 64 -5.41 10.68 -0.42
N VAL A 65 -6.18 9.93 0.37
CA VAL A 65 -7.36 10.46 1.07
C VAL A 65 -7.08 10.71 2.55
N LEU A 66 -6.18 9.92 3.14
CA LEU A 66 -5.97 9.91 4.59
C LEU A 66 -4.80 10.80 4.98
N LYS A 67 -4.95 11.60 6.05
CA LYS A 67 -3.81 12.32 6.67
C LYS A 67 -2.96 11.42 7.57
N ARG A 68 -3.55 10.32 8.05
CA ARG A 68 -2.92 9.31 8.91
C ARG A 68 -3.52 7.95 8.58
N MET A 69 -2.70 6.92 8.65
CA MET A 69 -3.13 5.54 8.41
C MET A 69 -4.17 5.10 9.44
N ASP A 70 -5.31 4.60 8.98
CA ASP A 70 -6.41 4.11 9.84
C ASP A 70 -6.28 2.62 10.21
N HIS A 71 -5.17 1.99 9.82
CA HIS A 71 -4.86 0.58 10.06
C HIS A 71 -3.34 0.38 10.01
N SER A 72 -2.90 -0.81 10.40
CA SER A 72 -1.52 -1.26 10.24
C SER A 72 -1.41 -2.30 9.11
N ILE A 73 -0.22 -2.44 8.54
CA ILE A 73 0.11 -3.46 7.54
C ILE A 73 1.33 -4.21 8.02
N ALA A 74 1.26 -5.54 8.06
CA ALA A 74 2.38 -6.38 8.44
C ALA A 74 2.54 -7.60 7.54
N THR A 75 3.77 -8.07 7.41
CA THR A 75 4.06 -9.36 6.77
C THR A 75 3.55 -10.51 7.64
N LEU A 76 2.93 -11.51 7.01
CA LEU A 76 2.53 -12.76 7.66
C LEU A 76 3.58 -13.85 7.47
N THR A 77 4.29 -13.81 6.34
CA THR A 77 5.40 -14.70 6.01
C THR A 77 6.66 -13.88 5.77
N ALA A 78 7.82 -14.53 5.62
CA ALA A 78 8.92 -13.88 4.90
C ALA A 78 8.41 -13.43 3.52
N ALA A 79 8.75 -12.21 3.13
CA ALA A 79 8.21 -11.54 1.97
C ALA A 79 9.29 -10.72 1.26
N SER A 80 9.02 -10.31 0.03
CA SER A 80 9.77 -9.24 -0.62
C SER A 80 8.82 -8.16 -1.09
N VAL A 81 9.21 -6.91 -0.90
CA VAL A 81 8.36 -5.75 -1.20
C VAL A 81 9.13 -4.70 -1.98
N VAL A 82 8.40 -3.93 -2.79
CA VAL A 82 8.91 -2.70 -3.39
C VAL A 82 8.24 -1.52 -2.71
N THR A 83 9.03 -0.55 -2.24
CA THR A 83 8.55 0.65 -1.57
C THR A 83 8.38 1.77 -2.59
N ILE A 84 7.13 2.18 -2.83
CA ILE A 84 6.81 3.25 -3.77
C ILE A 84 6.47 4.51 -2.98
N PRO A 85 7.22 5.61 -3.14
CA PRO A 85 6.90 6.87 -2.47
C PRO A 85 5.49 7.35 -2.81
N ALA A 86 4.79 7.92 -1.82
CA ALA A 86 3.42 8.39 -2.02
C ALA A 86 3.30 9.39 -3.18
N GLN A 87 4.27 10.31 -3.32
CA GLN A 87 4.28 11.27 -4.42
C GLN A 87 4.36 10.58 -5.80
N THR A 88 5.20 9.55 -5.93
CA THR A 88 5.29 8.76 -7.17
C THR A 88 3.96 8.09 -7.50
N MET A 89 3.23 7.60 -6.49
CA MET A 89 1.89 7.05 -6.68
C MET A 89 0.86 8.14 -7.05
N ILE A 90 0.96 9.34 -6.47
CA ILE A 90 0.10 10.49 -6.81
C ILE A 90 0.27 10.84 -8.28
N ASP A 91 1.52 11.03 -8.71
CA ASP A 91 1.85 11.42 -10.07
C ASP A 91 1.39 10.36 -11.08
N LEU A 92 1.43 9.09 -10.70
CA LEU A 92 0.97 7.98 -11.52
C LEU A 92 -0.56 7.88 -11.64
N MET A 93 -1.27 8.23 -10.57
CA MET A 93 -2.74 8.16 -10.51
C MET A 93 -3.40 9.48 -10.90
N ALA A 94 -2.62 10.52 -11.15
CA ALA A 94 -3.12 11.76 -11.73
C ALA A 94 -3.87 11.45 -13.04
N PRO A 95 -5.00 12.13 -13.31
CA PRO A 95 -5.71 11.95 -14.57
C PRO A 95 -4.74 12.17 -15.72
N ILE A 96 -4.74 11.25 -16.69
CA ILE A 96 -4.08 11.49 -17.98
C ILE A 96 -4.75 12.75 -18.54
N THR A 97 -4.07 13.90 -18.42
CA THR A 97 -4.64 15.23 -18.71
C THR A 97 -4.78 15.48 -20.22
N ASP A 98 -4.77 14.41 -21.02
CA ASP A 98 -5.01 14.42 -22.46
C ASP A 98 -6.26 13.62 -22.87
N SER A 99 -7.14 13.27 -21.91
CA SER A 99 -8.49 12.83 -22.27
C SER A 99 -9.34 14.05 -22.65
N PRO A 100 -9.96 14.07 -23.86
CA PRO A 100 -10.91 15.12 -24.20
C PRO A 100 -12.03 15.18 -23.16
N PRO A 101 -12.63 16.36 -22.92
CA PRO A 101 -13.68 16.51 -21.92
C PRO A 101 -14.76 15.45 -22.15
N ARG A 102 -15.09 14.69 -21.11
CA ARG A 102 -16.24 13.76 -21.17
C ARG A 102 -17.47 14.59 -21.54
N ASN A 103 -18.15 14.16 -22.61
CA ASN A 103 -19.37 14.78 -23.09
C ASN A 103 -20.36 14.94 -21.91
N PRO A 104 -20.89 16.15 -21.64
CA PRO A 104 -21.83 16.38 -20.53
C PRO A 104 -23.21 15.72 -20.72
N ASP A 105 -23.47 15.06 -21.86
CA ASP A 105 -24.79 14.54 -22.21
C ASP A 105 -25.06 13.06 -21.83
N PHE A 106 -24.35 12.49 -20.84
CA PHE A 106 -24.76 11.23 -20.18
C PHE A 106 -24.51 11.24 -18.67
#